data_AF-A0A4D6FFL0-F1
#
_entry.id   AF-A0A4D6FFL0-F1
#
_cell.length_a   1.000
_cell.length_b   1.000
_cell.length_c   1.000
_cell.angle_alpha   90.00
_cell.angle_beta   90.00
_cell.angle_gamma   90.00
#
_symmetry.space_group_name_H-M   'P 1'
#
loop_
_entity.id
_entity.type
_entity.pdbx_description
1 polymer ?
#
loop_
_entity_poly.entity_id
_entity_poly.type
_entity_poly.pdbx_seq_one_letter_code
_entity_poly.pdbx_strand_id
1 'polypeptide(L)'
;MRIYQLIWMVLRTEIWKFGALDFETHLNSEGKFICRAAAIAFRVKEGKVPNVKLKKIYLDMYTDEDYKLVGDSLVLEFIEKLFNNYSVNGYTFCAHNLGKFDGLLLVSALTKNLNYKLKGVWKENKLIKLVVINQKLKSKTIFRDSLNLVNTSLENALNSFGCDINKGILPYEFYNKSTLHYKGKLPNWNFYKKLSIYEYSNLLSNTKVFDAKLECLSYLKKDVLGLIELIDKISGYFYNKFNYNITDRSTIPGVGNDNWGQKEYNQEMDLKL
;
A
#
# COMPACT_ATOMS: atom_id res chain seq x y z
N MET A 1 21.14 28.34 -22.64
CA MET A 1 20.37 27.07 -22.77
C MET A 1 20.17 26.29 -21.46
N ARG A 2 20.96 26.48 -20.38
CA ARG A 2 20.83 25.71 -19.11
C ARG A 2 19.81 26.23 -18.08
N ILE A 3 19.49 27.54 -18.10
CA ILE A 3 18.58 28.16 -17.11
C ILE A 3 17.12 27.82 -17.39
N TYR A 4 16.69 27.78 -18.65
CA TYR A 4 15.32 27.38 -19.00
C TYR A 4 15.04 25.92 -18.63
N GLN A 5 15.96 24.97 -18.82
CA GLN A 5 15.76 23.58 -18.39
C GLN A 5 15.63 23.42 -16.87
N LEU A 6 16.43 24.18 -16.09
CA LEU A 6 16.29 24.19 -14.62
C LEU A 6 14.99 24.85 -14.16
N ILE A 7 14.59 25.96 -14.77
CA ILE A 7 13.32 26.63 -14.47
C ILE A 7 12.13 25.74 -14.86
N TRP A 8 12.21 25.02 -15.98
CA TRP A 8 11.21 24.02 -16.38
C TRP A 8 11.17 22.81 -15.42
N MET A 9 12.30 22.33 -14.89
CA MET A 9 12.35 21.28 -13.85
C MET A 9 11.79 21.76 -12.49
N VAL A 10 11.97 23.03 -12.16
CA VAL A 10 11.50 23.61 -10.89
C VAL A 10 10.01 23.94 -10.94
N LEU A 11 9.47 24.35 -12.10
CA LEU A 11 8.08 24.79 -12.30
C LEU A 11 7.08 23.66 -12.66
N ARG A 12 7.51 22.50 -13.18
CA ARG A 12 6.61 21.40 -13.62
C ARG A 12 6.27 20.33 -12.58
N THR A 13 6.50 20.56 -11.29
CA THR A 13 6.19 19.52 -10.31
C THR A 13 4.73 19.60 -9.88
N GLU A 14 3.85 18.99 -10.67
CA GLU A 14 2.60 18.50 -10.11
C GLU A 14 2.93 17.63 -8.90
N ILE A 15 2.46 18.07 -7.74
CA ILE A 15 2.56 17.29 -6.52
C ILE A 15 1.60 16.12 -6.68
N TRP A 16 2.12 14.95 -7.03
CA TRP A 16 1.32 13.74 -7.15
C TRP A 16 0.68 13.43 -5.80
N LYS A 17 -0.66 13.49 -5.77
CA LYS A 17 -1.45 13.19 -4.57
C LYS A 17 -1.62 11.69 -4.44
N PHE A 18 -0.59 11.01 -3.94
CA PHE A 18 -0.67 9.57 -3.71
C PHE A 18 -0.13 9.16 -2.34
N GLY A 19 -0.42 7.92 -1.96
CA GLY A 19 0.14 7.28 -0.79
C GLY A 19 0.22 5.77 -0.98
N ALA A 20 0.75 5.09 0.02
CA ALA A 20 0.69 3.64 0.08
C ALA A 20 0.21 3.18 1.45
N LEU A 21 -0.30 1.96 1.49
CA LEU A 21 -0.67 1.26 2.70
C LEU A 21 -0.47 -0.23 2.55
N ASP A 22 -0.42 -0.90 3.69
CA ASP A 22 -0.33 -2.34 3.78
C ASP A 22 -0.98 -2.82 5.09
N PHE A 23 -1.53 -4.03 5.07
CA PHE A 23 -2.14 -4.68 6.24
C PHE A 23 -1.39 -5.96 6.56
N GLU A 24 -1.24 -6.24 7.86
CA GLU A 24 -0.91 -7.58 8.33
C GLU A 24 -2.11 -8.22 9.01
N THR A 25 -2.21 -9.53 8.88
CA THR A 25 -3.29 -10.35 9.45
C THR A 25 -2.73 -11.38 10.43
N HIS A 26 -3.60 -12.10 11.13
CA HIS A 26 -3.21 -13.16 12.05
C HIS A 26 -4.09 -14.40 11.87
N LEU A 27 -3.59 -15.55 12.33
CA LEU A 27 -4.33 -16.81 12.31
C LEU A 27 -5.40 -16.87 13.43
N ASN A 28 -6.51 -17.58 13.18
CA ASN A 28 -7.48 -17.93 14.23
C ASN A 28 -6.96 -19.01 15.19
N SER A 29 -7.78 -19.35 16.18
CA SER A 29 -7.55 -20.45 17.13
C SER A 29 -7.41 -21.83 16.47
N GLU A 30 -7.88 -22.00 15.23
CA GLU A 30 -7.75 -23.22 14.44
C GLU A 30 -6.55 -23.18 13.47
N GLY A 31 -5.71 -22.14 13.52
CA GLY A 31 -4.58 -21.96 12.61
C GLY A 31 -4.95 -21.56 11.18
N LYS A 32 -6.22 -21.19 10.91
CA LYS A 32 -6.68 -20.70 9.62
C LYS A 32 -6.52 -19.18 9.52
N PHE A 33 -6.16 -18.68 8.34
CA PHE A 33 -6.16 -17.25 8.06
C PHE A 33 -7.56 -16.67 8.26
N ILE A 34 -7.66 -15.65 9.11
CA ILE A 34 -8.85 -14.80 9.14
C ILE A 34 -8.53 -13.53 8.37
N CYS A 35 -9.47 -13.09 7.55
CA CYS A 35 -9.44 -11.74 6.99
C CYS A 35 -9.75 -10.73 8.11
N ARG A 36 -8.79 -10.49 9.01
CA ARG A 36 -8.84 -9.51 10.10
C ARG A 36 -7.49 -8.80 10.22
N ALA A 37 -7.52 -7.46 10.23
CA ALA A 37 -6.33 -6.66 10.41
C ALA A 37 -5.75 -6.86 11.81
N ALA A 38 -4.47 -7.19 11.88
CA ALA A 38 -3.65 -7.21 13.09
C ALA A 38 -2.80 -5.94 13.20
N ALA A 39 -2.35 -5.43 12.06
CA ALA A 39 -1.61 -4.19 11.98
C ALA A 39 -1.84 -3.51 10.63
N ILE A 40 -1.69 -2.19 10.61
CA ILE A 40 -1.86 -1.36 9.42
C ILE A 40 -0.71 -0.36 9.39
N ALA A 41 -0.07 -0.22 8.25
CA ALA A 41 0.83 0.90 7.99
C ALA A 41 0.33 1.70 6.79
N PHE A 42 0.51 3.02 6.85
CA PHE A 42 0.24 3.88 5.71
C PHE A 42 1.14 5.10 5.71
N ARG A 43 1.36 5.63 4.51
CA ARG A 43 2.08 6.88 4.31
C ARG A 43 1.48 7.64 3.14
N VAL A 44 1.27 8.93 3.36
CA VAL A 44 0.90 9.90 2.33
C VAL A 44 2.20 10.48 1.77
N LYS A 45 2.30 10.63 0.45
CA LYS A 45 3.37 11.40 -0.17
C LYS A 45 2.89 12.85 -0.34
N GLU A 46 3.55 13.78 0.34
CA GLU A 46 3.29 15.22 0.21
C GLU A 46 4.49 15.92 -0.43
N GLY A 47 4.26 16.64 -1.53
CA GLY A 47 5.24 17.55 -2.12
C GLY A 47 6.58 16.95 -2.52
N LYS A 48 7.59 17.83 -2.68
CA LYS A 48 9.01 17.47 -2.90
C LYS A 48 9.74 17.09 -1.60
N VAL A 49 9.17 17.41 -0.44
CA VAL A 49 9.85 17.27 0.87
C VAL A 49 9.15 16.17 1.67
N PRO A 50 9.83 15.06 2.00
CA PRO A 50 9.23 13.90 2.63
C PRO A 50 9.03 14.11 4.14
N ASN A 51 8.26 15.11 4.55
CA ASN A 51 7.95 15.34 5.97
C ASN A 51 6.49 15.06 6.31
N VAL A 52 6.09 13.82 6.01
CA VAL A 52 5.01 13.17 6.76
C VAL A 52 5.50 11.82 7.27
N LYS A 53 5.48 11.67 8.59
CA LYS A 53 5.86 10.45 9.32
C LYS A 53 4.93 9.30 8.92
N LEU A 54 5.51 8.18 8.50
CA LEU A 54 4.83 6.89 8.39
C LEU A 54 3.99 6.64 9.65
N LYS A 55 2.70 6.35 9.47
CA LYS A 55 1.82 5.97 10.57
C LYS A 55 1.64 4.46 10.56
N LYS A 56 1.63 3.92 11.78
CA LYS A 56 1.51 2.51 12.06
C LYS A 56 0.48 2.37 13.17
N ILE A 57 -0.51 1.51 12.96
CA ILE A 57 -1.53 1.18 13.95
C ILE A 57 -1.40 -0.34 14.17
N TYR A 58 -1.40 -0.74 15.43
CA TYR A 58 -1.24 -2.14 15.83
C TYR A 58 -2.39 -2.48 16.78
N LEU A 59 -2.88 -3.71 16.69
CA LEU A 59 -3.90 -4.21 17.61
C LEU A 59 -3.30 -4.29 19.02
N ASP A 60 -3.73 -3.41 19.94
CA ASP A 60 -3.14 -3.30 21.29
C ASP A 60 -4.04 -3.80 22.44
N MET A 61 -5.31 -4.14 22.18
CA MET A 61 -6.25 -4.61 23.22
C MET A 61 -7.10 -5.79 22.72
N TYR A 62 -7.36 -6.75 23.63
CA TYR A 62 -8.30 -7.86 23.46
C TYR A 62 -9.48 -7.73 24.41
N THR A 63 -10.66 -8.07 23.92
CA THR A 63 -11.64 -8.83 24.70
C THR A 63 -11.97 -10.09 23.90
N ASP A 64 -12.20 -11.21 24.59
CA ASP A 64 -12.47 -12.49 23.94
C ASP A 64 -13.78 -12.49 23.13
N GLU A 65 -14.63 -11.48 23.32
CA GLU A 65 -16.01 -11.48 22.84
C GLU A 65 -16.24 -11.01 21.41
N ASP A 66 -15.32 -10.36 20.68
CA ASP A 66 -15.55 -10.16 19.23
C ASP A 66 -14.33 -9.69 18.42
N TYR A 67 -13.45 -10.63 18.08
CA TYR A 67 -12.28 -10.40 17.20
C TYR A 67 -12.61 -9.72 15.87
N LYS A 68 -13.84 -9.88 15.35
CA LYS A 68 -14.28 -9.21 14.12
C LYS A 68 -14.45 -7.71 14.33
N LEU A 69 -15.02 -7.31 15.46
CA LEU A 69 -15.21 -5.90 15.81
C LEU A 69 -13.86 -5.21 15.96
N VAL A 70 -12.87 -5.85 16.60
CA VAL A 70 -11.57 -5.20 16.84
C VAL A 70 -10.77 -4.97 15.56
N GLY A 71 -10.81 -5.92 14.61
CA GLY A 71 -10.17 -5.75 13.30
C GLY A 71 -10.82 -4.65 12.45
N ASP A 72 -12.15 -4.55 12.47
CA ASP A 72 -12.88 -3.47 11.80
C ASP A 72 -12.57 -2.11 12.45
N SER A 73 -12.49 -2.06 13.78
CA SER A 73 -12.12 -0.85 14.52
C SER A 73 -10.76 -0.31 14.12
N LEU A 74 -9.75 -1.17 13.90
CA LEU A 74 -8.44 -0.74 13.38
C LEU A 74 -8.55 -0.10 12.00
N VAL A 75 -9.33 -0.70 11.09
CA VAL A 75 -9.55 -0.16 9.75
C VAL A 75 -10.27 1.20 9.82
N LEU A 76 -11.27 1.31 10.69
CA LEU A 76 -12.00 2.57 10.89
C LEU A 76 -11.10 3.65 11.49
N GLU A 77 -10.29 3.33 12.50
CA GLU A 77 -9.31 4.25 13.08
C GLU A 77 -8.29 4.72 12.02
N PHE A 78 -7.82 3.80 11.18
CA PHE A 78 -6.98 4.13 10.03
C PHE A 78 -7.66 5.14 9.12
N ILE A 79 -8.90 4.86 8.69
CA ILE A 79 -9.63 5.71 7.74
C ILE A 79 -9.96 7.07 8.36
N GLU A 80 -10.33 7.13 9.64
CA GLU A 80 -10.56 8.39 10.34
C GLU A 80 -9.30 9.23 10.45
N LYS A 81 -8.16 8.62 10.83
CA LYS A 81 -6.86 9.30 10.82
C LYS A 81 -6.49 9.79 9.43
N LEU A 82 -6.77 8.99 8.40
CA LEU A 82 -6.50 9.33 7.01
C LEU A 82 -7.28 10.59 6.59
N PHE A 83 -8.59 10.63 6.84
CA PHE A 83 -9.44 11.74 6.44
C PHE A 83 -9.24 13.00 7.31
N ASN A 84 -9.12 12.83 8.62
CA ASN A 84 -9.07 13.97 9.56
C ASN A 84 -7.69 14.62 9.64
N ASN A 85 -6.59 13.85 9.51
CA ASN A 85 -5.25 14.38 9.77
C ASN A 85 -4.48 14.74 8.50
N TYR A 86 -4.89 14.25 7.32
CA TYR A 86 -4.09 14.33 6.09
C TYR A 86 -4.79 14.97 4.89
N SER A 87 -6.02 15.48 5.04
CA SER A 87 -6.78 16.14 3.96
C SER A 87 -6.67 15.42 2.62
N VAL A 88 -6.94 14.11 2.63
CA VAL A 88 -6.67 13.20 1.50
C VAL A 88 -7.66 13.32 0.34
N ASN A 89 -8.32 14.46 0.22
CA ASN A 89 -9.29 14.69 -0.85
C ASN A 89 -8.60 14.66 -2.22
N GLY A 90 -9.01 13.72 -3.06
CA GLY A 90 -8.42 13.48 -4.38
C GLY A 90 -7.13 12.67 -4.38
N TYR A 91 -6.69 12.13 -3.23
CA TYR A 91 -5.51 11.25 -3.19
C TYR A 91 -5.82 9.85 -3.72
N THR A 92 -4.79 9.20 -4.28
CA THR A 92 -4.78 7.78 -4.63
C THR A 92 -3.83 7.00 -3.73
N PHE A 93 -4.33 6.05 -2.96
CA PHE A 93 -3.55 5.11 -2.17
C PHE A 93 -3.35 3.80 -2.92
N CYS A 94 -2.10 3.37 -3.04
CA CYS A 94 -1.76 2.05 -3.58
C CYS A 94 -1.60 1.05 -2.44
N ALA A 95 -2.18 -0.14 -2.60
CA ALA A 95 -1.82 -1.32 -1.84
C ALA A 95 -1.38 -2.40 -2.83
N HIS A 96 -0.33 -3.15 -2.48
CA HIS A 96 0.18 -4.19 -3.35
C HIS A 96 -0.65 -5.45 -3.16
N ASN A 97 -1.44 -5.83 -4.17
CA ASN A 97 -2.40 -6.93 -4.11
C ASN A 97 -3.70 -6.60 -3.33
N LEU A 98 -4.15 -5.33 -3.43
CA LEU A 98 -5.43 -4.85 -2.86
C LEU A 98 -6.61 -5.76 -3.22
N GLY A 99 -6.63 -6.28 -4.45
CA GLY A 99 -7.73 -7.08 -4.99
C GLY A 99 -7.98 -8.40 -4.27
N LYS A 100 -7.06 -8.84 -3.40
CA LYS A 100 -7.23 -10.03 -2.57
C LYS A 100 -7.62 -9.67 -1.14
N PHE A 101 -6.66 -9.29 -0.29
CA PHE A 101 -6.91 -9.24 1.16
C PHE A 101 -7.24 -7.82 1.65
N ASP A 102 -6.36 -6.86 1.41
CA ASP A 102 -6.48 -5.49 1.93
C ASP A 102 -7.78 -4.80 1.51
N GLY A 103 -8.18 -5.00 0.26
CA GLY A 103 -9.43 -4.47 -0.27
C GLY A 103 -10.66 -5.05 0.41
N LEU A 104 -10.65 -6.33 0.76
CA LEU A 104 -11.74 -6.97 1.47
C LEU A 104 -11.82 -6.49 2.93
N LEU A 105 -10.69 -6.24 3.59
CA LEU A 105 -10.65 -5.64 4.92
C LEU A 105 -11.28 -4.25 4.92
N LEU A 106 -10.90 -3.40 3.95
CA LEU A 106 -11.47 -2.06 3.77
C LEU A 106 -12.98 -2.12 3.52
N VAL A 107 -13.43 -2.95 2.57
CA VAL A 107 -14.85 -3.08 2.24
C VAL A 107 -15.64 -3.61 3.44
N SER A 108 -15.15 -4.64 4.13
CA SER A 108 -15.85 -5.25 5.27
C SER A 108 -16.05 -4.28 6.42
N ALA A 109 -15.04 -3.50 6.78
CA ALA A 109 -15.14 -2.53 7.87
C ALA A 109 -15.99 -1.31 7.49
N LEU A 110 -15.80 -0.77 6.28
CA LEU A 110 -16.43 0.50 5.88
C LEU A 110 -17.88 0.37 5.46
N THR A 111 -18.31 -0.78 4.92
CA THR A 111 -19.72 -1.00 4.54
C THR A 111 -20.68 -0.94 5.73
N LYS A 112 -20.18 -1.21 6.94
CA LYS A 112 -20.98 -1.17 8.17
C LYS A 112 -21.13 0.23 8.76
N ASN A 113 -20.34 1.20 8.27
CA ASN A 113 -20.29 2.53 8.84
C ASN A 113 -20.96 3.55 7.91
N LEU A 114 -22.10 4.09 8.35
CA LEU A 114 -22.94 5.01 7.56
C LEU A 114 -22.22 6.33 7.19
N ASN A 115 -21.11 6.68 7.85
CA ASN A 115 -20.33 7.87 7.50
C ASN A 115 -19.58 7.72 6.17
N TYR A 116 -19.46 6.50 5.64
CA TYR A 116 -18.71 6.22 4.43
C TYR A 116 -19.60 5.66 3.32
N LYS A 117 -19.37 6.13 2.10
CA LYS A 117 -19.96 5.57 0.88
C LYS A 117 -18.86 4.99 0.01
N LEU A 118 -19.07 3.76 -0.45
CA LEU A 118 -18.09 3.01 -1.24
C LEU A 118 -18.52 2.91 -2.70
N LYS A 119 -17.55 3.03 -3.62
CA LYS A 119 -17.73 2.65 -5.03
C LYS A 119 -16.55 1.78 -5.47
N GLY A 120 -16.79 0.48 -5.62
CA GLY A 120 -15.80 -0.48 -6.09
C GLY A 120 -15.84 -0.67 -7.60
N VAL A 121 -14.69 -0.89 -8.21
CA VAL A 121 -14.53 -1.41 -9.58
C VAL A 121 -13.91 -2.80 -9.45
N TRP A 122 -14.60 -3.79 -10.00
CA TRP A 122 -14.26 -5.20 -9.88
C TRP A 122 -13.99 -5.80 -11.27
N LYS A 123 -13.06 -6.75 -11.34
CA LYS A 123 -12.85 -7.60 -12.52
C LYS A 123 -12.62 -9.03 -12.06
N GLU A 124 -13.43 -9.96 -12.54
CA GLU A 124 -13.29 -11.41 -12.26
C GLU A 124 -13.10 -11.68 -10.75
N ASN A 125 -13.93 -11.03 -9.92
CA ASN A 125 -13.92 -11.09 -8.45
C ASN A 125 -12.75 -10.39 -7.74
N LYS A 126 -11.86 -9.71 -8.45
CA LYS A 126 -10.77 -8.92 -7.86
C LYS A 126 -11.14 -7.44 -7.81
N LEU A 127 -10.95 -6.81 -6.66
CA LEU A 127 -11.12 -5.37 -6.49
C LEU A 127 -9.95 -4.63 -7.14
N ILE A 128 -10.20 -3.91 -8.25
CA ILE A 128 -9.18 -3.10 -8.94
C ILE A 128 -9.02 -1.75 -8.24
N LYS A 129 -10.15 -1.15 -7.88
CA LYS A 129 -10.24 0.22 -7.37
C LYS A 129 -11.38 0.33 -6.39
N LEU A 130 -11.17 1.02 -5.28
CA LEU A 130 -12.19 1.37 -4.31
C LEU A 130 -12.18 2.88 -4.08
N VAL A 131 -13.29 3.55 -4.38
CA VAL A 131 -13.48 4.95 -3.99
C VAL A 131 -14.18 4.97 -2.65
N VAL A 132 -13.56 5.61 -1.66
CA VAL A 132 -14.13 5.84 -0.34
C VAL A 132 -14.51 7.31 -0.23
N ILE A 133 -15.78 7.57 0.06
CA ILE A 133 -16.35 8.92 0.21
C ILE A 133 -16.72 9.10 1.67
N ASN A 134 -16.11 10.06 2.36
CA ASN A 134 -16.53 10.48 3.69
C ASN A 134 -17.70 11.46 3.53
N GLN A 135 -18.89 11.06 3.98
CA GLN A 135 -20.12 11.83 3.79
C GLN A 135 -20.12 13.11 4.63
N LYS A 136 -19.54 13.06 5.83
CA LYS A 136 -19.46 14.20 6.76
C LYS A 136 -18.54 15.29 6.24
N LEU A 137 -17.35 14.92 5.77
CA LEU A 137 -16.34 15.86 5.27
C LEU A 137 -16.53 16.22 3.80
N LYS A 138 -17.44 15.55 3.09
CA LYS A 138 -17.64 15.67 1.63
C LYS A 138 -16.33 15.47 0.83
N SER A 139 -15.44 14.64 1.34
CA SER A 139 -14.13 14.33 0.76
C SER A 139 -14.09 12.90 0.24
N LYS A 140 -13.28 12.66 -0.80
CA LYS A 140 -13.08 11.31 -1.34
C LYS A 140 -11.61 10.96 -1.50
N THR A 141 -11.29 9.69 -1.32
CA THR A 141 -9.99 9.12 -1.65
C THR A 141 -10.17 7.83 -2.44
N ILE A 142 -9.14 7.44 -3.17
CA ILE A 142 -9.16 6.27 -4.07
C ILE A 142 -8.12 5.28 -3.58
N PHE A 143 -8.49 4.03 -3.40
CA PHE A 143 -7.59 2.91 -3.19
C PHE A 143 -7.44 2.13 -4.49
N ARG A 144 -6.21 1.74 -4.86
CA ARG A 144 -5.91 0.99 -6.08
C ARG A 144 -4.98 -0.16 -5.80
N ASP A 145 -5.20 -1.25 -6.53
CA ASP A 145 -4.26 -2.37 -6.54
C ASP A 145 -3.06 -2.03 -7.42
N SER A 146 -1.87 -1.96 -6.83
CA SER A 146 -0.65 -1.72 -7.60
C SER A 146 -0.27 -2.88 -8.52
N LEU A 147 -0.80 -4.09 -8.33
CA LEU A 147 -0.54 -5.21 -9.25
C LEU A 147 -1.01 -4.93 -10.69
N ASN A 148 -2.00 -4.06 -10.84
CA ASN A 148 -2.46 -3.61 -12.16
C ASN A 148 -1.46 -2.67 -12.85
N LEU A 149 -0.48 -2.15 -12.11
CA LEU A 149 0.62 -1.31 -12.59
C LEU A 149 1.94 -2.08 -12.62
N VAL A 150 2.13 -3.04 -11.73
CA VAL A 150 3.34 -3.86 -11.60
C VAL A 150 2.95 -5.29 -11.29
N ASN A 151 2.84 -6.12 -12.33
CA ASN A 151 2.30 -7.47 -12.26
C ASN A 151 3.33 -8.52 -11.77
N THR A 152 4.00 -8.25 -10.65
CA THR A 152 4.93 -9.16 -9.98
C THR A 152 4.89 -8.94 -8.47
N SER A 153 5.56 -9.76 -7.67
CA SER A 153 5.65 -9.54 -6.22
C SER A 153 6.33 -8.19 -5.92
N LEU A 154 6.00 -7.58 -4.78
CA LEU A 154 6.62 -6.33 -4.37
C LEU A 154 8.16 -6.44 -4.33
N GLU A 155 8.69 -7.54 -3.83
CA GLU A 155 10.13 -7.82 -3.81
C GLU A 155 10.76 -7.80 -5.21
N ASN A 156 10.18 -8.53 -6.16
CA ASN A 156 10.66 -8.58 -7.54
C ASN A 156 10.53 -7.21 -8.22
N ALA A 157 9.45 -6.49 -7.93
CA ALA A 157 9.23 -5.14 -8.45
C ALA A 157 10.30 -4.16 -7.93
N LEU A 158 10.56 -4.15 -6.62
CA LEU A 158 11.59 -3.30 -6.02
C LEU A 158 12.95 -3.57 -6.65
N ASN A 159 13.34 -4.83 -6.78
CA ASN A 159 14.60 -5.24 -7.40
C ASN A 159 14.68 -4.81 -8.87
N SER A 160 13.61 -5.05 -9.65
CA SER A 160 13.59 -4.75 -11.09
C SER A 160 13.67 -3.25 -11.40
N PHE A 161 13.14 -2.41 -10.51
CA PHE A 161 13.18 -0.95 -10.63
C PHE A 161 14.36 -0.33 -9.88
N GLY A 162 15.29 -1.15 -9.35
CA GLY A 162 16.46 -0.68 -8.61
C GLY A 162 16.07 0.19 -7.41
N CYS A 163 15.09 -0.25 -6.64
CA CYS A 163 14.68 0.43 -5.41
C CYS A 163 15.70 0.20 -4.29
N ASP A 164 15.92 1.20 -3.44
CA ASP A 164 16.88 1.14 -2.34
C ASP A 164 16.35 0.29 -1.19
N ILE A 165 15.02 0.20 -1.06
CA ILE A 165 14.35 -0.55 0.00
C ILE A 165 14.21 -2.01 -0.40
N ASN A 166 14.82 -2.88 0.39
CA ASN A 166 14.60 -4.32 0.31
C ASN A 166 13.42 -4.77 1.18
N LYS A 167 12.65 -5.73 0.68
CA LYS A 167 11.54 -6.35 1.42
C LYS A 167 12.07 -7.03 2.67
N GLY A 168 11.30 -6.93 3.77
CA GLY A 168 11.61 -7.66 5.00
C GLY A 168 11.21 -9.13 4.93
N ILE A 169 11.46 -9.85 6.01
CA ILE A 169 11.02 -11.23 6.20
C ILE A 169 10.20 -11.27 7.50
N LEU A 170 9.04 -11.92 7.47
CA LEU A 170 8.14 -12.03 8.61
C LEU A 170 7.73 -13.51 8.81
N PRO A 171 7.75 -14.03 10.05
CA PRO A 171 7.27 -15.39 10.33
C PRO A 171 5.74 -15.43 10.38
N TYR A 172 5.05 -15.32 9.24
CA TYR A 172 3.60 -15.17 9.17
C TYR A 172 2.82 -16.21 9.98
N GLU A 173 3.27 -17.47 9.97
CA GLU A 173 2.59 -18.57 10.67
C GLU A 173 2.81 -18.53 12.18
N PHE A 174 3.79 -17.75 12.64
CA PHE A 174 3.97 -17.48 14.06
C PHE A 174 2.88 -16.55 14.59
N TYR A 175 2.34 -15.63 13.78
CA TYR A 175 1.38 -14.61 14.21
C TYR A 175 -0.04 -15.17 14.37
N ASN A 176 -0.44 -15.38 15.62
CA ASN A 176 -1.77 -15.81 16.02
C ASN A 176 -2.19 -15.08 17.30
N LYS A 177 -3.37 -15.43 17.84
CA LYS A 177 -3.92 -14.81 19.05
C LYS A 177 -2.95 -14.80 20.24
N SER A 178 -2.21 -15.87 20.50
CA SER A 178 -1.32 -15.97 21.68
C SER A 178 0.05 -15.34 21.47
N THR A 179 0.46 -15.11 20.23
CA THR A 179 1.82 -14.68 19.88
C THR A 179 1.91 -13.26 19.34
N LEU A 180 0.78 -12.59 19.09
CA LEU A 180 0.75 -11.23 18.55
C LEU A 180 1.58 -10.24 19.38
N HIS A 181 1.56 -10.41 20.71
CA HIS A 181 2.33 -9.58 21.65
C HIS A 181 3.55 -10.29 22.24
N TYR A 182 3.97 -11.39 21.61
CA TYR A 182 5.07 -12.20 22.11
C TYR A 182 6.38 -11.40 22.16
N LYS A 183 7.08 -11.55 23.29
CA LYS A 183 8.45 -11.08 23.48
C LYS A 183 9.29 -12.20 24.05
N GLY A 184 10.35 -12.59 23.35
CA GLY A 184 11.17 -13.72 23.78
C GLY A 184 12.16 -14.19 22.73
N LYS A 185 12.31 -15.51 22.61
CA LYS A 185 13.22 -16.14 21.65
C LYS A 185 12.70 -16.01 20.22
N LEU A 186 13.63 -15.98 19.26
CA LEU A 186 13.27 -15.99 17.84
C LEU A 186 12.35 -17.19 17.52
N PRO A 187 11.25 -16.99 16.77
CA PRO A 187 10.40 -18.08 16.31
C PRO A 187 11.20 -19.11 15.51
N ASN A 188 10.79 -20.38 15.59
CA ASN A 188 11.42 -21.45 14.82
C ASN A 188 11.40 -21.16 13.31
N TRP A 189 12.44 -21.61 12.60
CA TRP A 189 12.61 -21.43 11.16
C TRP A 189 11.39 -21.89 10.33
N ASN A 190 10.65 -22.88 10.81
CA ASN A 190 9.43 -23.40 10.16
C ASN A 190 8.34 -22.34 9.96
N PHE A 191 8.33 -21.26 10.75
CA PHE A 191 7.34 -20.19 10.60
C PHE A 191 7.65 -19.22 9.46
N TYR A 192 8.80 -19.38 8.78
CA TYR A 192 9.26 -18.51 7.70
C TYR A 192 9.12 -19.21 6.35
N LYS A 193 8.34 -18.62 5.42
CA LYS A 193 8.05 -19.24 4.11
C LYS A 193 9.18 -19.17 3.09
N LYS A 194 10.11 -18.22 3.24
CA LYS A 194 11.15 -17.88 2.25
C LYS A 194 12.45 -17.45 2.93
N LEU A 195 12.93 -18.27 3.87
CA LEU A 195 14.17 -18.01 4.58
C LEU A 195 15.00 -19.28 4.53
N SER A 196 16.21 -19.20 3.97
CA SER A 196 17.15 -20.32 4.00
C SER A 196 17.61 -20.59 5.43
N ILE A 197 18.05 -21.83 5.70
CA ILE A 197 18.62 -22.20 7.01
C ILE A 197 19.81 -21.29 7.36
N TYR A 198 20.64 -20.92 6.39
CA TYR A 198 21.78 -20.03 6.61
C TYR A 198 21.36 -18.61 7.01
N GLU A 199 20.39 -18.03 6.31
CA GLU A 199 19.83 -16.72 6.67
C GLU A 199 19.14 -16.75 8.04
N TYR A 200 18.45 -17.84 8.36
CA TYR A 200 17.86 -18.04 9.68
C TYR A 200 18.92 -18.14 10.78
N SER A 201 20.02 -18.88 10.56
CA SER A 201 21.14 -18.94 11.51
C SER A 201 21.74 -17.56 11.77
N ASN A 202 21.87 -16.73 10.72
CA ASN A 202 22.30 -15.34 10.85
C ASN A 202 21.28 -14.47 11.60
N LEU A 203 19.98 -14.68 11.37
CA LEU A 203 18.94 -13.97 12.11
C LEU A 203 18.94 -14.35 13.60
N LEU A 204 19.15 -15.64 13.89
CA LEU A 204 19.19 -16.18 15.24
C LEU A 204 20.40 -15.65 16.02
N SER A 205 21.57 -15.54 15.40
CA SER A 205 22.77 -15.01 16.05
C SER A 205 22.68 -13.52 16.35
N ASN A 206 21.95 -12.76 15.52
CA ASN A 206 21.81 -11.30 15.66
C ASN A 206 20.60 -10.88 16.51
N THR A 207 19.63 -11.77 16.74
CA THR A 207 18.40 -11.45 17.50
C THR A 207 18.50 -11.92 18.94
N LYS A 208 18.73 -10.99 19.87
CA LYS A 208 18.72 -11.30 21.33
C LYS A 208 17.31 -11.50 21.88
N VAL A 209 16.38 -10.62 21.47
CA VAL A 209 14.97 -10.67 21.87
C VAL A 209 14.14 -10.37 20.63
N PHE A 210 13.24 -11.29 20.31
CA PHE A 210 12.22 -11.11 19.28
C PHE A 210 10.98 -10.47 19.90
N ASP A 211 10.57 -9.33 19.37
CA ASP A 211 9.33 -8.62 19.75
C ASP A 211 8.38 -8.65 18.55
N ALA A 212 7.33 -9.47 18.64
CA ALA A 212 6.42 -9.73 17.54
C ALA A 212 5.79 -8.45 16.98
N LYS A 213 5.44 -7.50 17.85
CA LYS A 213 4.87 -6.20 17.47
C LYS A 213 5.90 -5.37 16.72
N LEU A 214 7.11 -5.22 17.26
CA LEU A 214 8.15 -4.40 16.63
C LEU A 214 8.57 -4.97 15.26
N GLU A 215 8.72 -6.28 15.15
CA GLU A 215 9.08 -6.95 13.90
C GLU A 215 8.00 -6.80 12.84
N CYS A 216 6.73 -7.03 13.20
CA CYS A 216 5.59 -6.81 12.29
C CYS A 216 5.52 -5.35 11.81
N LEU A 217 5.68 -4.39 12.73
CA LEU A 217 5.67 -2.97 12.39
C LEU A 217 6.89 -2.51 11.58
N SER A 218 8.03 -3.21 11.71
CA SER A 218 9.25 -2.97 10.92
C SER A 218 9.10 -3.53 9.51
N TYR A 219 8.52 -4.73 9.39
CA TYR A 219 8.17 -5.35 8.12
C TYR A 219 7.17 -4.50 7.32
N LEU A 220 6.03 -4.15 7.93
CA LEU A 220 5.02 -3.27 7.32
C LEU A 220 5.59 -1.93 6.86
N LYS A 221 6.51 -1.37 7.65
CA LYS A 221 7.21 -0.14 7.29
C LYS A 221 7.98 -0.31 5.97
N LYS A 222 8.71 -1.41 5.80
CA LYS A 222 9.47 -1.67 4.56
C LYS A 222 8.53 -1.84 3.37
N ASP A 223 7.43 -2.56 3.53
CA ASP A 223 6.45 -2.77 2.44
C ASP A 223 5.82 -1.45 1.97
N VAL A 224 5.34 -0.62 2.90
CA VAL A 224 4.74 0.69 2.55
C VAL A 224 5.76 1.65 1.95
N LEU A 225 6.97 1.72 2.52
CA LEU A 225 8.00 2.63 2.02
C LEU A 225 8.54 2.18 0.65
N GLY A 226 8.75 0.88 0.48
CA GLY A 226 9.14 0.30 -0.80
C GLY A 226 8.08 0.54 -1.87
N LEU A 227 6.80 0.33 -1.55
CA LEU A 227 5.72 0.61 -2.50
C LEU A 227 5.66 2.10 -2.89
N ILE A 228 5.89 3.02 -1.96
CA ILE A 228 5.99 4.45 -2.29
C ILE A 228 7.15 4.73 -3.24
N GLU A 229 8.33 4.20 -2.95
CA GLU A 229 9.52 4.40 -3.78
C GLU A 229 9.30 3.84 -5.19
N LEU A 230 8.74 2.63 -5.28
CA LEU A 230 8.41 1.98 -6.55
C LEU A 230 7.43 2.81 -7.38
N ILE A 231 6.30 3.22 -6.78
CA ILE A 231 5.30 4.02 -7.47
C ILE A 231 5.88 5.38 -7.88
N ASP A 232 6.74 5.98 -7.05
CA ASP A 232 7.41 7.23 -7.37
C ASP A 232 8.33 7.11 -8.60
N LYS A 233 9.16 6.06 -8.63
CA LYS A 233 10.05 5.78 -9.77
C LYS A 233 9.26 5.52 -11.05
N ILE A 234 8.19 4.75 -10.98
CA ILE A 234 7.33 4.46 -12.13
C ILE A 234 6.61 5.72 -12.60
N SER A 235 5.99 6.48 -11.70
CA SER A 235 5.33 7.75 -12.02
C SER A 235 6.30 8.71 -12.69
N GLY A 236 7.54 8.81 -12.21
CA GLY A 236 8.59 9.63 -12.82
C GLY A 236 8.95 9.19 -14.23
N TYR A 237 9.13 7.88 -14.45
CA TYR A 237 9.38 7.35 -15.79
C TYR A 237 8.24 7.68 -16.76
N PHE A 238 7.00 7.40 -16.37
CA PHE A 238 5.82 7.62 -17.23
C PHE A 238 5.58 9.10 -17.50
N TYR A 239 5.73 9.95 -16.49
CA TYR A 239 5.59 11.39 -16.66
C TYR A 239 6.65 11.94 -17.62
N ASN A 240 7.91 11.55 -17.46
CA ASN A 240 8.99 12.01 -18.35
C ASN A 240 8.80 11.55 -19.80
N LYS A 241 8.22 10.36 -20.00
CA LYS A 241 8.06 9.77 -21.34
C LYS A 241 6.76 10.13 -22.04
N PHE A 242 5.68 10.35 -21.29
CA PHE A 242 4.32 10.50 -21.82
C PHE A 242 3.55 11.70 -21.25
N ASN A 243 4.16 12.48 -20.35
CA ASN A 243 3.57 13.69 -19.75
C ASN A 243 2.25 13.44 -18.98
N TYR A 244 2.10 12.26 -18.36
CA TYR A 244 1.01 11.97 -17.42
C TYR A 244 1.49 11.09 -16.25
N ASN A 245 0.77 11.13 -15.12
CA ASN A 245 1.06 10.29 -13.97
C ASN A 245 0.30 8.95 -14.02
N ILE A 246 1.03 7.85 -13.85
CA ILE A 246 0.45 6.51 -13.86
C ILE A 246 -0.65 6.30 -12.79
N THR A 247 -0.56 6.99 -11.65
CA THR A 247 -1.56 6.85 -10.57
C THR A 247 -2.93 7.39 -10.94
N ASP A 248 -3.05 8.17 -12.02
CA ASP A 248 -4.34 8.62 -12.53
C ASP A 248 -5.08 7.49 -13.24
N ARG A 249 -4.38 6.44 -13.70
CA ARG A 249 -4.93 5.32 -14.48
C ARG A 249 -4.99 4.00 -13.72
N SER A 250 -6.04 3.22 -13.97
CA SER A 250 -6.34 2.02 -13.17
C SER A 250 -5.50 0.80 -13.57
N THR A 251 -4.99 0.77 -14.81
CA THR A 251 -4.26 -0.38 -15.38
C THR A 251 -3.25 0.08 -16.44
N ILE A 252 -2.21 -0.74 -16.72
CA ILE A 252 -1.25 -0.51 -17.82
C ILE A 252 -1.92 -0.47 -19.21
N PRO A 253 -2.92 -1.31 -19.54
CA PRO A 253 -3.62 -1.18 -20.82
C PRO A 253 -4.42 0.12 -20.95
N GLY A 254 -5.01 0.62 -19.87
CA GLY A 254 -5.65 1.95 -19.87
C GLY A 254 -4.64 3.08 -20.14
N VAL A 255 -3.40 2.89 -19.69
CA VAL A 255 -2.24 3.71 -20.04
C VAL A 255 -1.86 3.57 -21.53
N GLY A 256 -1.91 2.37 -22.09
CA GLY A 256 -1.61 2.11 -23.50
C GLY A 256 -2.61 2.76 -24.47
N ASN A 257 -3.91 2.66 -24.18
CA ASN A 257 -4.97 3.19 -25.04
C ASN A 257 -4.94 4.71 -25.18
N ASP A 258 -4.63 5.44 -24.10
CA ASP A 258 -4.51 6.90 -24.16
C ASP A 258 -3.29 7.34 -25.00
N ASN A 259 -2.19 6.60 -24.90
CA ASN A 259 -0.98 6.88 -25.69
C ASN A 259 -1.20 6.61 -27.19
N TRP A 260 -1.97 5.60 -27.54
CA TRP A 260 -2.38 5.34 -28.92
C TRP A 260 -3.30 6.44 -29.45
N GLY A 261 -4.35 6.79 -28.69
CA GLY A 261 -5.28 7.85 -29.08
C GLY A 261 -4.62 9.23 -29.23
N GLN A 262 -3.63 9.56 -28.38
CA GLN A 262 -2.87 10.81 -28.52
C GLN A 262 -1.95 10.82 -29.76
N LYS A 263 -1.35 9.68 -30.12
CA LYS A 263 -0.52 9.57 -31.33
C LYS A 263 -1.35 9.70 -32.59
N GLU A 264 -2.52 9.05 -32.65
CA GLU A 264 -3.43 9.16 -33.79
C GLU A 264 -3.98 10.58 -33.96
N TYR A 265 -4.38 11.23 -32.86
CA TYR A 265 -4.86 12.62 -32.90
C TYR A 265 -3.80 13.60 -33.41
N ASN A 266 -2.54 13.46 -32.97
CA ASN A 266 -1.45 14.32 -33.44
C ASN A 266 -1.08 14.03 -34.91
N GLN A 267 -1.12 12.77 -35.36
CA GLN A 267 -0.92 12.42 -36.76
C GLN A 267 -2.02 12.96 -37.67
N GLU A 268 -3.28 12.99 -37.22
CA GLU A 268 -4.38 13.61 -37.97
C GLU A 268 -4.26 15.13 -38.06
N MET A 269 -3.67 15.80 -37.06
CA MET A 269 -3.39 17.23 -37.13
C MET A 269 -2.23 17.57 -38.07
N ASP A 270 -1.16 16.77 -38.07
CA ASP A 270 -0.03 16.95 -38.97
C ASP A 270 -0.38 16.67 -40.45
N LEU A 271 -1.42 15.86 -40.71
CA LEU A 271 -1.95 15.62 -42.06
C LEU A 271 -2.96 16.71 -42.52
N LYS A 272 -3.36 17.63 -41.63
CA LYS A 272 -4.32 18.72 -41.90
C LYS A 272 -3.66 20.10 -41.96
N LEU A 273 -2.33 20.19 -41.83
CA LEU A 273 -1.49 21.37 -42.06
C LEU A 273 -0.74 21.24 -43.39
#